data_AF-A0A1J5FBG0-F1
#
_entry.id   AF-A0A1J5FBG0-F1
#
_cell.length_a   1.000
_cell.length_b   1.000
_cell.length_c   1.000
_cell.angle_alpha   90.00
_cell.angle_beta   90.00
_cell.angle_gamma   90.00
#
_symmetry.space_group_name_H-M   'P 1'
#
loop_
_entity.id
_entity.type
_entity.pdbx_description
1 polymer ?
#
loop_
_entity_poly.entity_id
_entity_poly.type
_entity_poly.pdbx_seq_one_letter_code
_entity_poly.pdbx_strand_id
1 'polypeptide(L)'
;MVSIQQEKITITIPTKVKEEVAKLKDDLKVSMNSIYQTAIQEYVKQKNREKLRAEALQMVDEYKNNPEMIELSNFEEDIVEY
;
A
#
# COMPACT_ATOMS: atom_id res chain seq x y z
N MET A 1 16.52 23.20 -3.70
CA MET A 1 16.13 22.25 -4.77
C MET A 1 16.38 20.85 -4.25
N VAL A 2 15.33 20.04 -4.08
CA VAL A 2 15.48 18.62 -3.73
C VAL A 2 15.97 17.90 -4.98
N SER A 3 17.20 17.37 -4.95
CA SER A 3 17.71 16.56 -6.05
C SER A 3 16.93 15.24 -6.08
N ILE A 4 16.34 14.91 -7.23
CA ILE A 4 15.69 13.60 -7.43
C ILE A 4 16.83 12.58 -7.56
N GLN A 5 17.12 11.87 -6.48
CA GLN A 5 18.07 10.76 -6.51
C GLN A 5 17.47 9.62 -7.34
N GLN A 6 18.14 9.28 -8.45
CA GLN A 6 17.78 8.15 -9.30
C GLN A 6 18.87 7.09 -9.19
N GLU A 7 18.48 5.87 -8.85
CA GLU A 7 19.37 4.72 -8.80
C GLU A 7 19.14 3.82 -10.00
N LYS A 8 20.24 3.35 -10.61
CA LYS A 8 20.18 2.37 -11.68
C LYS A 8 20.09 0.98 -11.07
N ILE A 9 19.04 0.25 -11.41
CA ILE A 9 18.84 -1.13 -10.98
C ILE A 9 19.02 -2.09 -12.16
N THR A 10 19.48 -3.30 -11.87
CA THR A 10 19.54 -4.43 -12.81
C THR A 10 18.71 -5.55 -12.22
N ILE A 11 17.76 -6.08 -13.00
CA ILE A 11 16.86 -7.15 -12.56
C ILE A 11 16.87 -8.29 -13.57
N THR A 12 16.73 -9.52 -13.08
CA THR A 12 16.53 -10.71 -13.91
C THR A 12 15.05 -11.04 -13.93
N ILE A 13 14.47 -11.14 -15.12
CA ILE A 13 13.05 -11.48 -15.30
C ILE A 13 12.91 -12.62 -16.32
N PRO A 14 11.85 -13.44 -16.23
CA PRO A 14 11.57 -14.47 -17.23
C PRO A 14 11.42 -13.86 -18.62
N THR A 15 11.95 -14.53 -19.65
CA THR A 15 11.92 -14.06 -21.04
C THR A 15 10.50 -13.76 -21.51
N LYS A 16 9.53 -14.61 -21.15
CA LYS A 16 8.12 -14.43 -21.48
C LYS A 16 7.56 -13.09 -20.97
N VAL A 17 7.91 -12.70 -19.74
CA VAL A 17 7.48 -11.42 -19.17
C VAL A 17 8.08 -10.26 -19.96
N LYS A 18 9.37 -10.34 -20.31
CA LYS A 18 10.02 -9.31 -21.15
C LYS A 18 9.32 -9.14 -22.50
N GLU A 19 8.91 -10.23 -23.13
CA GLU A 19 8.19 -10.22 -24.40
C GLU A 19 6.80 -9.58 -24.28
N GLU A 20 6.07 -9.88 -23.21
CA GLU A 20 4.77 -9.25 -22.93
C GLU A 20 4.91 -7.74 -22.71
N VAL A 21 5.91 -7.31 -21.96
CA VAL A 21 6.18 -5.87 -21.76
C VAL A 21 6.64 -5.22 -23.08
N ALA A 22 7.37 -5.93 -23.94
CA ALA A 22 7.75 -5.42 -25.27
C ALA A 22 6.53 -5.18 -26.17
N LYS A 23 5.55 -6.09 -26.16
CA LYS A 23 4.28 -5.87 -26.88
C LYS A 23 3.54 -4.67 -26.32
N LEU A 24 3.42 -4.60 -24.99
CA LEU A 24 2.72 -3.50 -24.32
C LEU A 24 3.38 -2.13 -24.59
N LYS A 25 4.71 -2.09 -24.65
CA LYS A 25 5.50 -0.92 -25.06
C LYS A 25 5.06 -0.42 -26.43
N ASP A 26 4.97 -1.34 -27.40
CA ASP A 26 4.65 -1.00 -28.78
C ASP A 26 3.17 -0.59 -28.94
N ASP A 27 2.26 -1.28 -28.25
CA ASP A 27 0.82 -0.99 -28.25
C ASP A 27 0.51 0.38 -27.64
N LEU A 28 1.10 0.68 -26.48
CA LEU A 28 0.86 1.93 -25.75
C LEU A 28 1.77 3.08 -26.19
N LYS A 29 2.75 2.82 -27.07
CA LYS A 29 3.78 3.78 -27.51
C LYS A 29 4.53 4.44 -26.35
N VAL A 30 4.81 3.67 -25.31
CA VAL A 30 5.57 4.12 -24.12
C VAL A 30 6.96 3.51 -24.10
N SER A 31 7.78 3.86 -23.10
CA SER A 31 9.08 3.22 -22.91
C SER A 31 8.94 1.95 -22.07
N MET A 32 9.85 0.99 -22.29
CA MET A 32 9.94 -0.20 -21.44
C MET A 32 10.21 0.18 -19.97
N ASN A 33 11.07 1.18 -19.75
CA ASN A 33 11.42 1.66 -18.41
C ASN A 33 10.20 2.23 -17.69
N SER A 34 9.37 3.03 -18.36
CA SER A 34 8.15 3.58 -17.76
C SER A 34 7.19 2.48 -17.33
N ILE A 35 7.04 1.40 -18.11
CA ILE A 35 6.18 0.28 -17.72
C ILE A 35 6.71 -0.38 -16.44
N TYR A 36 8.01 -0.68 -16.36
CA TYR A 36 8.59 -1.26 -15.16
C TYR A 36 8.47 -0.34 -13.94
N GLN A 37 8.75 0.96 -14.09
CA GLN A 37 8.61 1.92 -13.01
C GLN A 37 7.18 2.02 -12.52
N THR A 38 6.20 2.10 -13.42
CA THR A 38 4.78 2.11 -13.06
C THR A 38 4.36 0.83 -12.36
N ALA A 39 4.78 -0.34 -12.85
CA ALA A 39 4.46 -1.62 -12.22
C ALA A 39 5.01 -1.71 -10.79
N ILE A 40 6.26 -1.26 -10.58
CA ILE A 40 6.89 -1.22 -9.25
C ILE A 40 6.13 -0.24 -8.33
N GLN A 41 5.81 0.96 -8.80
CA GLN A 41 5.08 1.95 -8.02
C GLN A 41 3.68 1.47 -7.61
N GLU A 42 2.93 0.89 -8.54
CA GLU A 42 1.61 0.35 -8.25
C GLU A 42 1.67 -0.84 -7.29
N TYR A 43 2.67 -1.71 -7.42
CA TYR A 43 2.87 -2.82 -6.49
C TYR A 43 3.14 -2.33 -5.06
N VAL A 44 4.04 -1.34 -4.90
CA VAL A 44 4.33 -0.75 -3.58
C VAL A 44 3.07 -0.10 -2.99
N LYS A 45 2.34 0.68 -3.80
CA LYS A 45 1.10 1.33 -3.38
C LYS A 45 0.04 0.32 -2.96
N GLN A 46 -0.09 -0.78 -3.70
CA GLN A 46 -0.99 -1.88 -3.36
C GLN A 46 -0.60 -2.51 -2.01
N LYS A 47 0.68 -2.84 -1.81
CA LYS A 47 1.14 -3.47 -0.56
C LYS A 47 0.96 -2.57 0.66
N ASN A 48 1.17 -1.27 0.52
CA ASN A 48 0.90 -0.32 1.59
C ASN A 48 -0.59 -0.28 1.96
N ARG A 49 -1.50 -0.33 0.99
CA ARG A 49 -2.94 -0.43 1.26
C ARG A 49 -3.32 -1.74 1.94
N GLU A 50 -2.73 -2.85 1.52
CA GLU A 50 -2.95 -4.16 2.14
C GLU A 50 -2.49 -4.16 3.61
N LYS A 51 -1.32 -3.58 3.89
CA LYS A 51 -0.80 -3.43 5.25
C LYS A 51 -1.74 -2.58 6.11
N LEU A 52 -2.16 -1.42 5.62
CA LEU A 52 -3.07 -0.53 6.34
C LEU A 52 -4.42 -1.20 6.62
N ARG A 53 -4.94 -2.00 5.67
CA ARG A 53 -6.17 -2.78 5.88
C ARG A 53 -5.99 -3.84 6.95
N ALA A 54 -4.87 -4.54 6.98
CA ALA A 54 -4.59 -5.54 8.00
C ALA A 54 -4.50 -4.90 9.39
N GLU A 55 -3.81 -3.77 9.51
CA GLU A 55 -3.73 -3.00 10.76
C GLU A 55 -5.12 -2.52 11.21
N ALA A 56 -5.93 -1.98 10.30
CA ALA A 56 -7.30 -1.55 10.61
C ALA A 56 -8.19 -2.71 11.07
N LEU A 57 -8.05 -3.90 10.48
CA LEU A 57 -8.76 -5.09 10.93
C LEU A 57 -8.34 -5.51 12.33
N GLN A 58 -7.04 -5.44 12.65
CA GLN A 58 -6.54 -5.70 14.00
C GLN A 58 -7.09 -4.69 15.01
N MET A 59 -7.14 -3.40 14.66
CA MET A 59 -7.74 -2.39 15.54
C MET A 59 -9.22 -2.65 15.79
N VAL A 60 -9.99 -3.02 14.75
CA VAL A 60 -11.42 -3.38 14.91
C VAL A 60 -11.58 -4.59 15.82
N ASP A 61 -10.68 -5.56 15.72
CA ASP A 61 -10.68 -6.73 16.61
C ASP A 61 -10.44 -6.34 18.07
N GLU A 62 -9.43 -5.49 18.32
CA GLU A 62 -9.14 -4.94 19.65
C GLU A 62 -10.34 -4.18 20.23
N TYR A 63 -10.97 -3.28 19.46
CA TYR A 63 -12.16 -2.56 19.92
C TYR A 63 -13.34 -3.47 20.30
N LYS A 64 -13.47 -4.63 19.63
CA LYS A 64 -14.59 -5.56 19.85
C LYS A 64 -14.34 -6.56 20.97
N ASN A 65 -13.08 -6.91 21.19
CA ASN A 65 -12.73 -8.06 22.02
C ASN A 65 -11.95 -7.66 23.28
N ASN A 66 -11.35 -6.47 23.32
CA ASN A 66 -10.58 -6.01 24.47
C ASN A 66 -11.52 -5.42 25.54
N PRO A 67 -11.61 -6.02 26.74
CA PRO A 67 -12.51 -5.58 27.79
C PRO A 67 -12.32 -4.12 28.21
N GLU A 68 -11.09 -3.63 28.27
CA GLU A 68 -10.78 -2.25 28.64
C GLU A 68 -11.33 -1.26 27.60
N MET A 69 -11.20 -1.58 26.30
CA MET A 69 -11.74 -0.75 25.23
C MET A 69 -13.27 -0.77 25.20
N ILE A 70 -13.88 -1.91 25.52
CA ILE A 70 -15.34 -2.02 25.65
C ILE A 70 -15.83 -1.17 26.82
N GLU A 71 -15.17 -1.23 27.98
CA GLU A 71 -15.51 -0.40 29.14
C GLU A 71 -15.39 1.09 28.83
N LEU A 72 -14.29 1.51 28.19
CA LEU A 72 -14.11 2.89 27.73
C LEU A 72 -15.18 3.32 26.71
N SER A 73 -15.59 2.42 25.80
CA SER A 73 -16.61 2.73 24.80
C SER A 73 -18.01 2.92 25.40
N ASN A 74 -18.27 2.29 26.55
CA ASN A 74 -19.52 2.39 27.30
C ASN A 74 -19.40 3.32 28.51
N PHE A 75 -18.31 4.09 28.60
CA PHE A 75 -18.12 5.05 29.67
C PHE A 75 -19.11 6.22 29.48
N GLU A 76 -20.19 6.22 30.26
CA GLU A 76 -21.04 7.39 30.45
C GLU A 76 -20.45 8.20 31.61
N GLU A 77 -19.97 9.42 31.31
CA GLU A 77 -19.52 10.35 32.33
C GLU A 77 -20.76 10.84 33.10
N ASP A 78 -20.85 10.51 34.39
CA ASP A 78 -21.84 11.14 35.28
C ASP A 78 -21.49 12.63 35.36
N ILE A 79 -22.09 13.43 34.47
CA ILE A 79 -21.95 14.89 34.49
C ILE A 79 -22.65 15.38 35.74
N VAL A 80 -21.87 15.61 36.80
CA VAL A 80 -22.37 16.28 38.01
C VAL A 80 -22.49 17.77 37.67
N GLU A 81 -23.70 18.22 37.33
CA GLU A 81 -24.02 19.65 37.25
C GLU A 81 -23.87 20.27 38.65
N TYR A 82 -22.91 21.19 38.80
CA TYR A 82 -22.65 21.97 40.01
C TYR A 82 -23.57 23.19 40.14
#